data_AF-A0A9E4KR14-F1
#
_entry.id   AF-A0A9E4KR14-F1
#
_cell.length_a   1.000
_cell.length_b   1.000
_cell.length_c   1.000
_cell.angle_alpha   90.00
_cell.angle_beta   90.00
_cell.angle_gamma   90.00
#
_symmetry.space_group_name_H-M   'P 1'
#
loop_
_entity.id
_entity.type
_entity.pdbx_description
1 polymer ?
#
loop_
_entity_poly.entity_id
_entity_poly.type
_entity_poly.pdbx_seq_one_letter_code
_entity_poly.pdbx_strand_id
1 'polypeptide(L)' 'MPEFDLVIRGGTIVDGTGIPRYKADLAVKNGRVARVSGKISPGGAREIDASGCIVAPGAIDLHTHYDAQLN' A
#
# COMPACT_ATOMS: atom_id res chain seq x y z
N MET A 1 6.43 -0.14 -20.95
CA MET A 1 6.60 -0.42 -19.51
C MET A 1 5.29 -0.06 -18.81
N PRO A 2 4.88 -0.80 -17.77
CA PRO A 2 3.61 -0.53 -17.08
C PRO A 2 3.63 0.85 -16.41
N GLU A 3 2.46 1.51 -16.36
CA GLU A 3 2.28 2.83 -15.73
C GLU A 3 2.69 2.77 -14.25
N PHE A 4 2.29 1.70 -13.56
CA PHE A 4 2.62 1.42 -12.16
C PHE A 4 3.55 0.21 -12.04
N ASP A 5 4.27 0.11 -10.92
CA ASP A 5 5.10 -1.04 -10.62
C ASP A 5 4.30 -2.09 -9.82
N LEU A 6 3.39 -1.62 -8.95
CA LEU A 6 2.50 -2.44 -8.13
C LEU A 6 1.11 -1.80 -8.04
N VAL A 7 0.07 -2.63 -8.10
CA VAL A 7 -1.31 -2.26 -7.75
C VAL A 7 -1.84 -3.22 -6.69
N ILE A 8 -2.28 -2.66 -5.55
CA ILE A 8 -2.98 -3.37 -4.47
C ILE A 8 -4.48 -3.13 -4.67
N ARG A 9 -5.25 -4.19 -4.92
CA ARG A 9 -6.66 -4.11 -5.36
C ARG A 9 -7.65 -4.56 -4.30
N GLY A 10 -8.85 -3.99 -4.29
CA GLY A 10 -9.99 -4.45 -3.47
C GLY A 10 -9.87 -4.18 -1.96
N GLY A 11 -8.82 -3.45 -1.58
CA GLY A 11 -8.48 -3.15 -0.19
C GLY A 11 -9.46 -2.22 0.49
N THR A 12 -9.42 -2.23 1.82
CA THR A 12 -10.03 -1.18 2.65
C THR A 12 -8.90 -0.30 3.18
N ILE A 13 -8.83 0.94 2.72
CA ILE A 13 -7.79 1.89 3.11
C ILE A 13 -8.08 2.43 4.51
N VAL A 14 -7.05 2.40 5.35
CA VAL A 14 -6.94 3.13 6.61
C VAL A 14 -5.67 3.96 6.51
N ASP A 15 -5.78 5.25 6.18
CA ASP A 15 -4.63 6.07 5.77
C ASP A 15 -3.83 6.71 6.91
N GLY A 16 -4.26 6.51 8.16
CA GLY A 16 -3.59 7.04 9.35
C GLY A 16 -3.90 8.51 9.66
N THR A 17 -4.74 9.19 8.86
CA THR A 17 -5.14 10.59 9.11
C THR A 17 -6.29 10.72 10.13
N GLY A 18 -6.90 9.60 10.51
CA GLY A 18 -8.04 9.55 11.43
C GLY A 18 -9.42 9.62 10.73
N ILE A 19 -9.47 9.76 9.40
CA ILE A 19 -10.74 9.67 8.68
C ILE A 19 -11.30 8.24 8.67
N PRO A 20 -12.63 8.06 8.47
CA PRO A 20 -13.22 6.73 8.35
C PRO A 20 -12.60 5.92 7.21
N ARG A 21 -12.46 4.61 7.42
CA ARG A 21 -11.95 3.67 6.41
C ARG A 21 -12.82 3.67 5.14
N TYR A 22 -12.21 3.49 3.99
CA TYR A 22 -12.90 3.50 2.69
C TYR A 22 -12.36 2.43 1.73
N LYS A 23 -13.15 2.05 0.72
CA LYS A 23 -12.75 1.10 -0.31
C LYS A 23 -12.01 1.81 -1.44
N ALA A 24 -10.81 1.34 -1.76
CA ALA A 24 -10.03 1.83 -2.90
C ALA A 24 -8.89 0.86 -3.24
N ASP A 25 -8.39 0.98 -4.46
CA ASP A 25 -7.12 0.43 -4.91
C ASP A 25 -5.99 1.44 -4.65
N LEU A 26 -4.76 0.93 -4.45
CA LEU A 26 -3.55 1.72 -4.27
C LEU A 26 -2.49 1.31 -5.29
N ALA A 27 -1.94 2.27 -6.02
CA ALA A 27 -0.86 2.04 -6.97
C ALA A 27 0.45 2.67 -6.50
N VAL A 28 1.54 1.95 -6.73
CA VAL A 28 2.91 2.37 -6.41
C VAL A 28 3.71 2.54 -7.69
N LYS A 29 4.46 3.64 -7.78
CA LYS A 29 5.42 3.90 -8.85
C LYS A 29 6.72 4.45 -8.25
N ASN A 30 7.86 3.88 -8.64
CA ASN A 30 9.19 4.28 -8.20
C ASN A 30 9.31 4.37 -6.66
N GLY A 31 8.76 3.37 -5.96
CA GLY A 31 8.78 3.28 -4.50
C GLY A 31 7.86 4.27 -3.77
N ARG A 32 6.98 5.00 -4.48
CA ARG A 32 6.04 5.97 -3.90
C ARG A 32 4.60 5.60 -4.21
N VAL A 33 3.69 5.94 -3.30
CA VAL A 33 2.25 5.90 -3.57
C VAL A 33 1.94 6.91 -4.67
N ALA A 34 1.54 6.41 -5.84
CA ALA A 34 1.31 7.22 -7.03
C ALA A 34 -0.18 7.55 -7.23
N ARG A 35 -1.07 6.66 -6.77
CA ARG A 35 -2.52 6.85 -6.88
C ARG A 35 -3.27 6.05 -5.82
N VAL A 36 -4.30 6.64 -5.24
CA VAL A 36 -5.33 5.95 -4.44
C VAL A 36 -6.68 6.33 -5.04
N SER A 37 -7.43 5.35 -5.52
CA SER A 37 -8.72 5.60 -6.20
C SER A 37 -9.57 4.33 -6.25
N GLY A 38 -10.87 4.45 -6.53
CA GLY A 38 -11.82 3.33 -6.48
C GLY A 38 -11.33 2.03 -7.14
N LYS A 39 -11.15 2.02 -8.46
CA LYS A 39 -10.58 0.89 -9.20
C LYS A 39 -9.41 1.36 -10.07
N ILE A 40 -8.29 0.66 -10.02
CA ILE A 40 -7.11 0.94 -10.83
C ILE A 40 -6.87 -0.23 -11.77
N SER A 41 -6.70 0.06 -13.07
CA SER A 41 -6.26 -0.94 -14.04
C SER A 41 -4.77 -1.26 -13.80
N PRO A 42 -4.39 -2.53 -13.60
CA PRO A 42 -2.99 -2.90 -13.36
C PRO A 42 -2.06 -2.60 -14.52
N GLY A 43 -2.54 -2.66 -15.77
CA GLY A 43 -1.75 -2.29 -16.95
C GLY A 43 -0.42 -3.04 -17.09
N GLY A 44 -0.33 -4.28 -16.58
CA GLY A 44 0.91 -5.07 -16.55
C GLY A 44 1.82 -4.83 -15.33
N ALA A 45 1.38 -4.04 -14.35
CA ALA A 45 2.02 -3.95 -13.04
C ALA A 45 1.91 -5.26 -12.26
N ARG A 46 2.76 -5.45 -11.25
CA ARG A 46 2.55 -6.51 -10.26
C ARG A 46 1.24 -6.26 -9.52
N GLU A 47 0.52 -7.31 -9.17
CA GLU A 47 -0.76 -7.22 -8.49
C GLU A 47 -0.75 -7.91 -7.12
N ILE A 48 -1.49 -7.32 -6.18
CA ILE A 48 -1.86 -7.92 -4.90
C ILE A 48 -3.37 -7.77 -4.75
N ASP A 49 -4.09 -8.87 -4.56
CA ASP A 49 -5.51 -8.84 -4.17
C ASP A 49 -5.62 -8.71 -2.65
N ALA A 50 -6.14 -7.58 -2.18
CA ALA A 50 -6.36 -7.26 -0.78
C ALA A 50 -7.86 -7.27 -0.42
N SER A 51 -8.68 -8.00 -1.18
CA SER A 51 -10.10 -8.19 -0.89
C SER A 51 -10.30 -8.77 0.52
N GLY A 52 -11.11 -8.08 1.32
CA GLY A 52 -11.33 -8.43 2.73
C GLY A 52 -10.23 -7.98 3.69
N CYS A 53 -9.11 -7.43 3.20
CA CYS A 53 -8.00 -6.95 4.01
C CYS A 53 -8.04 -5.44 4.23
N ILE A 54 -7.22 -4.99 5.19
CA ILE A 54 -6.88 -3.58 5.40
C ILE A 54 -5.59 -3.27 4.66
N VAL A 55 -5.54 -2.11 4.02
CA VAL A 55 -4.32 -1.51 3.45
C VAL A 55 -4.06 -0.23 4.23
N ALA A 56 -2.92 -0.18 4.93
CA ALA A 56 -2.55 0.90 5.83
C ALA A 56 -1.09 1.32 5.60
N PRO A 57 -0.67 2.51 6.07
CA PRO A 57 0.74 2.84 6.19
C PRO A 57 1.50 1.76 6.96
N GLY A 58 2.77 1.57 6.62
CA GLY A 58 3.66 0.72 7.42
C GLY A 58 3.72 1.24 8.86
N ALA A 59 3.72 0.31 9.82
CA ALA A 59 3.86 0.67 11.22
C ALA A 59 5.25 1.31 11.45
N ILE A 60 5.29 2.40 12.22
CA ILE A 60 6.52 3.04 12.65
C ILE A 60 6.83 2.54 14.06
N ASP A 61 7.86 1.72 14.20
CA ASP A 61 8.40 1.34 15.50
C ASP A 61 9.27 2.47 16.04
N LEU A 62 8.76 3.17 17.06
CA LEU A 62 9.44 4.31 17.69
C LEU A 62 10.48 3.88 18.72
N HIS A 63 10.43 2.63 19.18
CA HIS A 63 11.28 2.19 20.27
C HIS A 63 11.64 0.72 20.10
N THR A 64 12.74 0.54 19.38
CA THR A 64 13.33 -0.76 19.12
C THR A 64 14.77 -0.76 19.60
N HIS A 65 15.22 -1.89 20.16
CA HIS A 65 16.63 -2.13 20.47
C HIS A 65 17.22 -3.00 19.37
N TYR A 66 17.36 -2.42 18.18
CA TYR A 66 17.84 -3.11 16.97
C TYR A 66 19.24 -2.60 16.61
N ASP A 67 20.18 -2.77 17.56
CA ASP A 67 21.45 -2.04 17.51
C ASP A 67 22.54 -2.83 16.75
N ALA A 68 22.60 -4.16 16.87
CA ALA A 68 23.57 -4.99 16.14
C ALA A 68 22.96 -6.35 15.75
N GLN A 69 22.25 -6.37 14.62
CA GLN A 69 21.99 -7.61 13.89
C GLN A 69 23.28 -7.96 13.12
N LEU A 70 24.22 -8.64 13.78
CA LEU A 70 25.40 -9.17 13.12
C LEU A 70 24.99 -10.37 12.27
N ASN A 71 25.16 -10.24 10.95
CA ASN A 71 25.26 -11.36 10.02
C ASN A 71 26.71 -11.49 9.58
#